data_AF-A0A3M1L6M5-F1
#
_entry.id   AF-A0A3M1L6M5-F1
#
_cell.length_a   1.000
_cell.length_b   1.000
_cell.length_c   1.000
_cell.angle_alpha   90.00
_cell.angle_beta   90.00
_cell.angle_gamma   90.00
#
_symmetry.space_group_name_H-M   'P 1'
#
loop_
_entity.id
_entity.type
_entity.pdbx_description
1 polymer ?
#
loop_
_entity_poly.entity_id
_entity_poly.type
_entity_poly.pdbx_seq_one_letter_code
_entity_poly.pdbx_strand_id
1 'polypeptide(L)'
;MLLPMRKSLLALFFLLGGFSAQAWWDPGHMVTAMIAYLNLDPPVRAKVDALVATLQRDYPQVNHFIALGPWPDDLKADGVRAYDTWHYCDLPHNPDGVALPPAPEVDIRWAIRQCRSILQDERPKQAEKARFLAFLVHFVSDLHQPLHSTSVYS
;
A
#
# COMPACT_ATOMS: atom_id res chain seq x y z
N MET A 1 -42.06 15.79 -35.40
CA MET A 1 -40.99 16.44 -34.62
C MET A 1 -40.59 15.49 -33.50
N LEU A 2 -39.71 14.52 -33.79
CA LEU A 2 -39.21 13.54 -32.82
C LEU A 2 -37.99 14.14 -32.13
N LEU A 3 -38.10 14.46 -30.84
CA LEU A 3 -37.02 15.02 -30.03
C LEU A 3 -35.79 14.09 -30.02
N PRO A 4 -34.58 14.63 -29.78
CA PRO A 4 -33.30 13.91 -29.90
C PRO A 4 -33.06 13.00 -28.68
N MET A 5 -33.96 12.05 -28.43
CA MET A 5 -33.92 11.15 -27.27
C MET A 5 -32.58 10.40 -27.15
N ARG A 6 -31.90 10.12 -28.28
CA ARG A 6 -30.61 9.43 -28.30
C ARG A 6 -29.47 10.25 -27.68
N LYS A 7 -29.51 11.59 -27.82
CA LYS A 7 -28.49 12.48 -27.24
C LYS A 7 -28.71 12.67 -25.73
N SER A 8 -29.96 12.74 -25.30
CA SER A 8 -30.34 12.84 -23.89
C SER A 8 -30.00 11.58 -23.09
N LEU A 9 -30.16 10.38 -23.69
CA LEU A 9 -29.78 9.11 -23.06
C LEU A 9 -28.26 8.95 -22.89
N LEU A 10 -27.47 9.39 -23.87
CA LEU A 10 -25.99 9.41 -23.78
C LEU A 10 -25.50 10.36 -22.69
N ALA A 11 -26.10 11.55 -22.57
CA ALA A 11 -25.77 12.49 -21.50
C ALA A 11 -26.10 11.94 -20.10
N LEU A 12 -27.23 11.23 -19.96
CA LEU A 12 -27.62 10.57 -18.71
C LEU A 12 -26.67 9.42 -18.32
N PHE A 13 -26.13 8.68 -19.30
CA PHE A 13 -25.15 7.61 -19.06
C PHE A 13 -23.82 8.15 -18.52
N PHE A 14 -23.32 9.28 -19.03
CA PHE A 14 -22.11 9.93 -18.51
C PHE A 14 -22.31 10.54 -17.11
N LEU A 15 -23.52 11.02 -16.80
CA LEU A 15 -23.85 11.55 -15.46
C LEU A 15 -23.98 10.46 -14.39
N LEU A 16 -24.31 9.22 -14.78
CA LEU A 16 -24.47 8.07 -13.87
C LEU A 16 -23.25 7.15 -13.81
N GLY A 17 -22.28 7.28 -14.73
CA GLY A 17 -21.14 6.36 -14.88
C GLY A 17 -19.87 6.72 -14.11
N GLY A 18 -19.85 7.82 -13.36
CA GLY A 18 -18.68 8.28 -12.61
C GLY A 18 -18.50 7.60 -11.27
N PHE A 19 -18.45 6.27 -11.20
CA PHE A 19 -18.00 5.61 -9.97
C PHE A 19 -16.48 5.78 -9.87
N SER A 20 -16.02 6.49 -8.83
CA SER A 20 -14.62 6.43 -8.46
C SER A 20 -14.30 4.98 -8.11
N ALA A 21 -13.42 4.34 -8.89
CA ALA A 21 -12.84 3.08 -8.48
C ALA A 21 -12.12 3.35 -7.15
N GLN A 22 -12.68 2.87 -6.04
CA GLN A 22 -12.07 2.92 -4.71
C GLN A 22 -10.92 1.91 -4.69
N ALA A 23 -9.90 2.17 -5.49
CA ALA A 23 -8.75 1.31 -5.66
C ALA A 23 -7.92 1.41 -4.37
N TRP A 24 -8.02 0.37 -3.53
CA TRP A 24 -6.99 -0.01 -2.56
C TRP A 24 -6.41 1.14 -1.71
N TRP A 25 -7.25 2.08 -1.28
CA TRP A 25 -6.90 3.08 -0.26
C TRP A 25 -6.89 2.41 1.13
N ASP A 26 -7.11 3.15 2.22
CA ASP A 26 -7.18 2.62 3.59
C ASP A 26 -7.95 1.28 3.71
N PRO A 27 -9.17 1.12 3.13
CA PRO A 27 -9.90 -0.13 3.25
C PRO A 27 -9.18 -1.33 2.63
N GLY A 28 -8.45 -1.14 1.52
CA GLY A 28 -7.68 -2.20 0.88
C GLY A 28 -6.56 -2.68 1.78
N HIS A 29 -5.77 -1.75 2.31
CA HIS A 29 -4.69 -2.05 3.26
C HIS A 29 -5.20 -2.71 4.54
N MET A 30 -6.30 -2.21 5.08
CA MET A 30 -6.92 -2.77 6.28
C MET A 30 -7.43 -4.20 6.04
N VAL A 31 -8.03 -4.49 4.88
CA VAL A 31 -8.47 -5.85 4.53
C VAL A 31 -7.28 -6.80 4.38
N THR A 32 -6.19 -6.39 3.70
CA THR A 32 -4.97 -7.21 3.63
C THR A 32 -4.41 -7.49 5.02
N ALA A 33 -4.30 -6.46 5.87
CA ALA A 33 -3.81 -6.59 7.23
C ALA A 33 -4.71 -7.48 8.10
N MET A 34 -6.04 -7.38 7.95
CA MET A 34 -7.01 -8.25 8.64
C MET A 34 -6.83 -9.71 8.25
N ILE A 35 -6.73 -10.00 6.95
CA ILE A 35 -6.52 -11.37 6.45
C ILE A 35 -5.19 -11.91 7.01
N ALA A 36 -4.11 -11.14 6.96
CA ALA A 36 -2.83 -11.54 7.53
C ALA A 36 -2.96 -11.86 9.03
N TYR A 37 -3.56 -10.98 9.81
CA TYR A 37 -3.73 -11.12 11.25
C TYR A 37 -4.54 -12.37 11.66
N LEU A 38 -5.62 -12.64 10.93
CA LEU A 38 -6.46 -13.83 11.15
C LEU A 38 -5.70 -15.13 10.91
N ASN A 39 -4.70 -15.11 10.03
CA ASN A 39 -3.87 -16.27 9.69
C ASN A 39 -2.57 -16.38 10.52
N LEU A 40 -2.32 -15.47 11.47
CA LEU A 40 -1.17 -15.58 12.37
C LEU A 40 -1.39 -16.65 13.44
N ASP A 41 -0.34 -17.45 13.70
CA ASP A 41 -0.29 -18.32 14.87
C ASP A 41 -0.38 -17.49 16.17
N PRO A 42 -0.99 -18.01 17.25
CA PRO A 42 -1.18 -17.25 18.49
C PRO A 42 0.12 -16.64 19.07
N PRO A 43 1.27 -17.34 19.10
CA PRO A 43 2.53 -16.75 19.58
C PRO A 43 3.04 -15.60 18.69
N VAL A 44 2.78 -15.66 17.38
CA VAL A 44 3.18 -14.58 16.45
C VAL A 44 2.24 -13.39 16.59
N ARG A 45 0.94 -13.64 16.77
CA ARG A 45 -0.06 -12.61 17.06
C ARG A 45 0.33 -11.78 18.29
N ALA A 46 0.67 -12.45 19.39
CA ALA A 46 1.12 -11.76 20.61
C ALA A 46 2.37 -10.88 20.40
N LYS A 47 3.31 -11.32 19.54
CA LYS A 47 4.51 -10.53 19.21
C LYS A 47 4.16 -9.27 18.40
N VAL A 48 3.29 -9.39 17.40
CA VAL A 48 2.90 -8.24 16.59
C VAL A 48 2.02 -7.26 17.38
N ASP A 49 1.18 -7.74 18.29
CA ASP A 49 0.38 -6.88 19.18
C ASP A 49 1.25 -6.04 20.11
N ALA A 50 2.35 -6.61 20.63
CA ALA A 50 3.32 -5.87 21.42
C ALA A 50 4.04 -4.77 20.60
N LEU A 51 4.31 -5.04 19.32
CA LEU A 51 4.88 -4.05 18.40
C LEU A 51 3.86 -2.95 18.07
N VAL A 52 2.59 -3.31 17.84
CA VAL A 52 1.49 -2.34 17.65
C VAL A 52 1.39 -1.41 18.86
N ALA A 53 1.37 -1.96 20.09
CA ALA A 53 1.33 -1.15 21.31
C ALA A 53 2.52 -0.19 21.44
N THR A 54 3.70 -0.59 20.94
CA THR A 54 4.87 0.28 20.90
C THR A 54 4.68 1.46 19.96
N LEU A 55 4.12 1.24 18.76
CA LEU A 55 3.85 2.29 17.78
C LEU A 55 2.68 3.20 18.21
N GLN A 56 1.64 2.61 18.82
CA GLN A 56 0.44 3.29 19.29
C GLN A 56 0.74 4.42 20.28
N ARG A 57 1.82 4.30 21.07
CA ARG A 57 2.24 5.33 22.02
C ARG A 57 2.45 6.69 21.34
N ASP A 58 3.04 6.67 20.16
CA ASP A 58 3.38 7.87 19.40
C ASP A 58 2.33 8.16 18.30
N TYR A 59 1.55 7.14 17.89
CA TYR A 59 0.50 7.21 16.87
C TYR A 59 -0.80 6.54 17.37
N PRO A 60 -1.64 7.24 18.14
CA PRO A 60 -2.82 6.65 18.80
C PRO A 60 -3.84 6.01 17.84
N GLN A 61 -3.88 6.44 16.58
CA GLN A 61 -4.72 5.85 15.53
C GLN A 61 -4.32 4.41 15.17
N VAL A 62 -3.06 4.03 15.41
CA VAL A 62 -2.53 2.68 15.20
C VAL A 62 -2.87 1.80 16.42
N ASN A 63 -4.18 1.61 16.65
CA ASN A 63 -4.70 0.97 17.86
C ASN A 63 -4.89 -0.56 17.73
N HIS A 64 -4.60 -1.13 16.56
CA HIS A 64 -4.70 -2.56 16.26
C HIS A 64 -3.79 -2.90 15.07
N PHE A 65 -3.43 -4.18 14.89
CA PHE A 65 -2.61 -4.63 13.75
C PHE A 65 -3.18 -4.21 12.39
N ILE A 66 -4.51 -4.18 12.27
CA ILE A 66 -5.22 -3.76 11.06
C ILE A 66 -4.90 -2.29 10.70
N ALA A 67 -4.77 -1.42 11.71
CA ALA A 67 -4.46 -0.01 11.53
C ALA A 67 -3.00 0.26 11.14
N LEU A 68 -2.14 -0.77 11.15
CA LEU A 68 -0.81 -0.68 10.55
C LEU A 68 -0.88 -0.54 9.02
N GLY A 69 -1.95 -1.06 8.41
CA GLY A 69 -2.15 -1.06 6.96
C GLY A 69 -2.03 0.33 6.35
N PRO A 70 -2.88 1.32 6.71
CA PRO A 70 -2.84 2.65 6.11
C PRO A 70 -1.71 3.57 6.63
N TRP A 71 -1.10 3.24 7.77
CA TRP A 71 -0.22 4.18 8.50
C TRP A 71 0.96 4.75 7.68
N PRO A 72 1.65 4.00 6.79
CA PRO A 72 2.66 4.59 5.92
C PRO A 72 2.16 5.70 4.99
N ASP A 73 0.91 5.59 4.51
CA ASP A 73 0.28 6.66 3.72
C ASP A 73 -0.15 7.83 4.61
N ASP A 74 -0.56 7.58 5.86
CA ASP A 74 -0.80 8.67 6.83
C ASP A 74 0.47 9.51 7.02
N LEU A 75 1.64 8.86 7.17
CA LEU A 75 2.92 9.57 7.28
C LEU A 75 3.20 10.45 6.06
N LYS A 76 2.90 9.95 4.86
CA LYS A 76 3.07 10.69 3.61
C LYS A 76 2.12 11.89 3.54
N ALA A 77 0.87 11.72 3.99
CA ALA A 77 -0.12 12.80 4.11
C ALA A 77 0.33 13.87 5.12
N ASP A 78 1.01 13.46 6.20
CA ASP A 78 1.63 14.33 7.20
C ASP A 78 2.95 14.98 6.73
N GLY A 79 3.35 14.74 5.47
CA GLY A 79 4.50 15.38 4.83
C GLY A 79 5.83 14.62 4.95
N VAL A 80 5.82 13.39 5.46
CA VAL A 80 7.02 12.52 5.50
C VAL A 80 7.21 11.83 4.15
N ARG A 81 8.04 12.43 3.28
CA ARG A 81 8.25 11.96 1.89
C ARG A 81 9.44 11.03 1.68
N ALA A 82 10.16 10.68 2.75
CA ALA A 82 11.39 9.88 2.69
C ALA A 82 11.17 8.44 2.17
N TYR A 83 9.92 7.97 2.16
CA TYR A 83 9.55 6.59 1.80
C TYR A 83 8.72 6.51 0.51
N ASP A 84 8.53 7.63 -0.22
CA ASP A 84 7.64 7.69 -1.38
C ASP A 84 7.93 6.59 -2.42
N THR A 85 9.21 6.33 -2.72
CA THR A 85 9.64 5.32 -3.70
C THR A 85 9.46 3.88 -3.22
N TRP A 86 9.14 3.67 -1.93
CA TRP A 86 8.97 2.35 -1.35
C TRP A 86 7.58 1.76 -1.63
N HIS A 87 6.64 2.56 -2.13
CA HIS A 87 5.24 2.18 -2.35
C HIS A 87 4.97 1.47 -3.68
N TYR A 88 5.93 1.45 -4.61
CA TYR A 88 5.69 0.91 -5.95
C TYR A 88 6.96 0.33 -6.58
N CYS A 89 6.77 -0.42 -7.66
CA CYS A 89 7.81 -0.69 -8.63
C CYS A 89 7.25 -0.54 -10.04
N ASP A 90 8.02 0.12 -10.91
CA ASP A 90 7.60 0.36 -12.28
C ASP A 90 8.05 -0.77 -13.19
N LEU A 91 7.36 -1.92 -13.16
CA LEU A 91 7.68 -3.01 -14.09
C LEU A 91 7.23 -2.58 -15.51
N PRO A 92 8.15 -2.51 -16.48
CA PRO A 92 7.85 -1.97 -17.79
C PRO A 92 7.05 -2.98 -18.62
N HIS A 93 5.89 -2.56 -19.11
CA HIS A 93 5.24 -3.15 -20.27
C HIS A 93 5.68 -2.38 -21.52
N ASN A 94 6.44 -3.03 -22.39
CA ASN A 94 7.11 -2.39 -23.53
C ASN A 94 6.87 -3.18 -24.83
N PRO A 95 5.67 -3.11 -25.42
CA PRO A 95 5.32 -3.84 -26.64
C PRO A 95 6.14 -3.39 -27.87
N ASP A 96 6.54 -2.12 -27.93
CA ASP A 96 7.23 -1.53 -29.08
C ASP A 96 8.77 -1.61 -28.99
N GLY A 97 9.30 -2.18 -27.89
CA GLY A 97 10.73 -2.43 -27.72
C GLY A 97 11.57 -1.16 -27.59
N VAL A 98 10.99 -0.05 -27.11
CA VAL A 98 11.70 1.22 -26.95
C VAL A 98 12.80 1.12 -25.89
N ALA A 99 13.83 1.97 -25.99
CA ALA A 99 14.88 2.03 -24.99
C ALA A 99 14.28 2.46 -23.63
N LEU A 100 14.53 1.65 -22.59
CA LEU A 100 14.02 1.91 -21.24
C LEU A 100 15.08 2.62 -20.38
N PRO A 101 14.65 3.45 -19.42
CA PRO A 101 15.55 3.95 -18.40
C PRO A 101 16.07 2.81 -17.51
N PRO A 102 17.20 2.99 -16.81
CA PRO A 102 17.65 2.05 -15.78
C PRO A 102 16.56 1.85 -14.71
N ALA A 103 16.41 0.62 -14.24
CA ALA A 103 15.53 0.33 -13.12
C ALA A 103 16.02 1.06 -11.84
N PRO A 104 15.11 1.58 -11.00
CA PRO A 104 15.48 2.22 -9.76
C PRO A 104 16.14 1.21 -8.80
N GLU A 105 17.17 1.65 -8.07
CA GLU A 105 17.83 0.83 -7.06
C GLU A 105 16.96 0.60 -5.81
N VAL A 106 16.11 1.58 -5.51
CA VAL A 106 15.18 1.59 -4.38
C VAL A 106 13.76 1.60 -4.90
N ASP A 107 13.05 0.52 -4.61
CA ASP A 107 11.64 0.31 -4.94
C ASP A 107 10.97 -0.52 -3.84
N ILE A 108 9.68 -0.84 -4.01
CA ILE A 108 8.93 -1.67 -3.06
C ILE A 108 9.55 -3.04 -2.79
N ARG A 109 10.21 -3.65 -3.79
CA ARG A 109 10.86 -4.96 -3.63
C ARG A 109 12.07 -4.83 -2.71
N TRP A 110 12.84 -3.75 -2.86
CA TRP A 110 13.91 -3.40 -1.93
C TRP A 110 13.36 -3.11 -0.53
N ALA A 111 12.29 -2.31 -0.43
CA ALA A 111 11.70 -1.93 0.86
C ALA A 111 11.20 -3.15 1.65
N ILE A 112 10.51 -4.09 1.01
CA ILE A 112 10.08 -5.35 1.63
C ILE A 112 11.29 -6.17 2.13
N ARG A 113 12.40 -6.22 1.37
CA ARG A 113 13.62 -6.90 1.82
C ARG A 113 14.21 -6.23 3.07
N GLN A 114 14.25 -4.89 3.11
CA GLN A 114 14.73 -4.16 4.29
C GLN A 114 13.84 -4.39 5.51
N CYS A 115 12.52 -4.31 5.35
CA CYS A 115 11.57 -4.56 6.44
C CYS A 115 11.76 -5.96 7.03
N ARG A 116 11.87 -6.98 6.18
CA ARG A 116 12.15 -8.36 6.62
C ARG A 116 13.47 -8.48 7.36
N SER A 117 14.54 -7.88 6.83
CA SER A 117 15.86 -7.89 7.48
C SER A 117 15.80 -7.28 8.89
N ILE A 118 15.14 -6.14 9.06
CA ILE A 118 15.05 -5.43 10.34
C ILE A 118 14.21 -6.20 11.36
N LEU A 119 13.13 -6.85 10.91
CA LEU A 119 12.28 -7.66 11.80
C LEU A 119 12.97 -8.94 12.28
N GLN A 120 13.88 -9.49 11.46
CA GLN A 120 14.64 -10.71 11.77
C GLN A 120 15.90 -10.45 12.59
N ASP A 121 16.43 -9.22 12.58
CA ASP A 121 17.62 -8.84 13.34
C ASP A 121 17.29 -8.60 14.82
N GLU A 122 18.19 -8.97 15.74
CA GLU A 122 18.03 -8.74 17.18
C GLU A 122 18.45 -7.34 17.63
N ARG A 123 19.28 -6.65 16.84
CA ARG A 123 19.87 -5.34 17.17
C ARG A 123 18.87 -4.17 17.18
N PRO A 124 17.91 -4.06 16.23
CA PRO A 124 16.98 -2.94 16.17
C PRO A 124 16.13 -2.80 17.44
N LYS A 125 15.84 -1.55 17.82
CA LYS A 125 14.96 -1.26 18.96
C LYS A 125 13.52 -1.65 18.65
N GLN A 126 12.70 -1.90 19.68
CA GLN A 126 11.29 -2.26 19.50
C GLN A 126 10.50 -1.23 18.70
N ALA A 127 10.74 0.08 18.90
CA ALA A 127 10.09 1.14 18.13
C ALA A 127 10.46 1.09 16.63
N GLU A 128 11.70 0.72 16.30
CA GLU A 128 12.14 0.55 14.92
C GLU A 128 11.48 -0.70 14.31
N LYS A 129 11.48 -1.82 15.02
CA LYS A 129 10.75 -3.03 14.59
C LYS A 129 9.27 -2.77 14.38
N ALA A 130 8.63 -1.99 15.25
CA ALA A 130 7.21 -1.64 15.14
C ALA A 130 6.93 -0.82 13.87
N ARG A 131 7.78 0.18 13.58
CA ARG A 131 7.70 0.97 12.34
C ARG A 131 7.89 0.09 11.10
N PHE A 132 8.91 -0.77 11.08
CA PHE A 132 9.19 -1.63 9.93
C PHE A 132 8.18 -2.79 9.80
N LEU A 133 7.48 -3.17 10.87
CA LEU A 133 6.30 -4.03 10.78
C LEU A 133 5.16 -3.32 10.05
N ALA A 134 4.88 -2.06 10.39
CA ALA A 134 3.84 -1.28 9.73
C ALA A 134 4.12 -1.12 8.22
N PHE A 135 5.37 -0.75 7.89
CA PHE A 135 5.82 -0.71 6.50
C PHE A 135 5.69 -2.05 5.79
N LEU A 136 6.07 -3.17 6.42
CA LEU A 136 5.92 -4.48 5.79
C LEU A 136 4.46 -4.81 5.49
N VAL A 137 3.55 -4.55 6.43
CA VAL A 137 2.11 -4.81 6.27
C VAL A 137 1.54 -3.99 5.10
N HIS A 138 1.90 -2.71 5.03
CA HIS A 138 1.47 -1.81 3.96
C HIS A 138 2.06 -2.21 2.59
N PHE A 139 3.38 -2.36 2.49
CA PHE A 139 4.04 -2.62 1.20
C PHE A 139 3.68 -3.98 0.60
N VAL A 140 3.38 -5.00 1.43
CA VAL A 140 2.84 -6.25 0.88
C VAL A 140 1.46 -6.02 0.26
N SER A 141 0.64 -5.13 0.81
CA SER A 141 -0.66 -4.76 0.22
C SER A 141 -0.47 -3.98 -1.09
N ASP A 142 0.38 -2.95 -1.09
CA ASP A 142 0.75 -2.16 -2.29
C ASP A 142 1.25 -3.05 -3.43
N LEU A 143 2.14 -4.00 -3.14
CA LEU A 143 2.69 -4.90 -4.16
C LEU A 143 1.60 -5.72 -4.88
N HIS A 144 0.49 -6.02 -4.19
CA HIS A 144 -0.64 -6.75 -4.78
C HIS A 144 -1.65 -5.83 -5.48
N GLN A 145 -1.48 -4.51 -5.40
CA GLN A 145 -2.22 -3.52 -6.16
C GLN A 145 -1.59 -3.43 -7.57
N PRO A 146 -2.30 -3.83 -8.65
CA PRO A 146 -1.70 -3.93 -9.99
C PRO A 146 -1.01 -2.65 -10.50
N LEU A 147 -1.62 -1.49 -10.28
CA LEU A 147 -1.10 -0.18 -10.72
C LEU A 147 0.08 0.33 -9.88
N HIS A 148 0.40 -0.30 -8.74
CA HIS A 148 1.66 -0.04 -8.01
C HIS A 148 2.83 -0.86 -8.56
N SER A 149 2.57 -1.74 -9.53
CA SER A 149 3.57 -2.69 -10.04
C SER A 149 3.83 -2.57 -11.54
N THR A 150 3.25 -1.59 -12.23
CA THR A 150 3.29 -1.53 -13.70
C THR A 150 3.49 -0.12 -14.23
N SER A 151 4.32 0.01 -15.27
CA SER A 151 4.45 1.21 -16.11
C SER A 151 4.32 0.83 -17.58
N VAL A 152 3.73 1.70 -18.41
CA VAL A 152 3.57 1.47 -19.85
C VAL A 152 4.58 2.33 -20.62
N TYR A 153 5.31 1.71 -21.54
CA TYR A 153 6.21 2.35 -22.49
C TYR A 153 5.79 1.97 -23.91
N SER A 154 5.55 2.96 -24.76
CA SER A 154 5.18 2.82 -26.18
C SER A 154 5.76 3.98 -26.97
#